data_AF-A0A2A4U829-F1
#
_entry.id   AF-A0A2A4U829-F1
#
_cell.length_a   1.000
_cell.length_b   1.000
_cell.length_c   1.000
_cell.angle_alpha   90.00
_cell.angle_beta   90.00
_cell.angle_gamma   90.00
#
_symmetry.space_group_name_H-M   'P 1'
#
loop_
_entity.id
_entity.type
_entity.pdbx_description
1 polymer ?
#
loop_
_entity_poly.entity_id
_entity_poly.type
_entity_poly.pdbx_seq_one_letter_code
_entity_poly.pdbx_strand_id
1 'polypeptide(L)'
;MNKFFASLGFVVLFCLWGMPAQAQQTITVLDVELTAMSGVFEVTKDVNVRSGPDTTFKRVAGLKEGTRVRAIGKHAKGGWIAVSKDGETLGFVFAKMLVPVVDGALDEQFMGSFTSSNKDIGVACGYRFRFERKVKVEGASFDTADYEVRFRCASAKGGATFYAHMFLTESPVIARKGVHLIGLDVRSIGDGFEEYLTTRYFYHPKTGKVTFNGHSLPRFATPPKSQAFETTSIKDALVQTLEASVASWTPKAWETLFTKSE
;
A
#
# COMPACT_ATOMS: atom_id res chain seq x y z
N MET A 1 -52.17 -41.45 24.14
CA MET A 1 -51.37 -41.64 22.91
C MET A 1 -50.34 -40.54 22.82
N ASN A 2 -49.06 -40.90 22.92
CA ASN A 2 -47.88 -40.31 22.27
C ASN A 2 -47.59 -38.79 22.43
N LYS A 3 -46.36 -38.32 22.66
CA LYS A 3 -45.03 -38.94 22.77
C LYS A 3 -44.09 -37.87 23.35
N PHE A 4 -43.21 -38.29 24.25
CA PHE A 4 -42.00 -37.55 24.64
C PHE A 4 -41.16 -37.20 23.39
N PHE A 5 -40.65 -35.98 23.30
CA PHE A 5 -39.49 -35.66 22.48
C PHE A 5 -38.46 -34.93 23.36
N ALA A 6 -37.42 -35.66 23.75
CA ALA A 6 -36.23 -35.11 24.38
C ALA A 6 -35.36 -34.47 23.30
N SER A 7 -35.10 -33.17 23.43
CA SER A 7 -34.12 -32.45 22.61
C SER A 7 -32.72 -32.80 23.11
N LEU A 8 -32.00 -33.68 22.42
CA LEU A 8 -30.55 -33.85 22.61
C LEU A 8 -29.84 -32.60 22.08
N GLY A 9 -29.31 -31.78 22.99
CA GLY A 9 -28.38 -30.71 22.64
C GLY A 9 -27.05 -31.29 22.18
N PHE A 10 -26.71 -31.11 20.90
CA PHE A 10 -25.41 -31.46 20.35
C PHE A 10 -24.43 -30.33 20.69
N VAL A 11 -23.64 -30.50 21.77
CA VAL A 11 -22.52 -29.61 22.06
C VAL A 11 -21.40 -29.93 21.08
N VAL A 12 -21.25 -29.09 20.06
CA VAL A 12 -20.07 -29.13 19.17
C VAL A 12 -18.89 -28.59 19.97
N LEU A 13 -18.07 -29.51 20.49
CA LEU A 13 -16.81 -29.19 21.13
C LEU A 13 -15.83 -28.72 20.03
N PHE A 14 -15.74 -27.40 19.81
CA PHE A 14 -14.67 -26.82 19.00
C PHE A 14 -13.35 -27.04 19.76
N CYS A 15 -12.64 -28.12 19.43
CA CYS A 15 -11.24 -28.26 19.78
C CYS A 15 -10.48 -27.11 19.12
N LEU A 16 -10.14 -26.09 19.93
CA LEU A 16 -9.19 -25.04 19.59
C LEU A 16 -7.80 -25.70 19.42
N TRP A 17 -7.56 -26.29 18.25
CA TRP A 17 -6.20 -26.60 17.83
C TRP A 17 -5.51 -25.25 17.65
N GLY A 18 -4.66 -24.89 18.61
CA GLY A 18 -3.82 -23.72 18.52
C GLY A 18 -3.10 -23.76 17.18
N MET A 19 -3.33 -22.75 16.33
CA MET A 19 -2.58 -22.60 15.09
C MET A 19 -1.09 -22.59 15.45
N PRO A 20 -0.26 -23.47 14.85
CA PRO A 20 1.17 -23.45 15.13
C PRO A 20 1.72 -22.08 14.76
N ALA A 21 2.37 -21.42 15.72
CA ALA A 21 3.12 -20.20 15.46
C ALA A 21 4.13 -20.51 14.36
N GLN A 22 4.03 -19.79 13.24
CA GLN A 22 4.86 -20.01 12.07
C GLN A 22 6.33 -19.78 12.45
N ALA A 23 7.11 -20.86 12.54
CA ALA A 23 8.50 -20.81 12.97
C ALA A 23 9.29 -19.95 11.97
N GLN A 24 9.93 -18.90 12.48
CA GLN A 24 10.70 -17.99 11.65
C GLN A 24 11.98 -18.71 11.19
N GLN A 25 12.18 -18.80 9.88
CA GLN A 25 13.29 -19.55 9.30
C GLN A 25 14.63 -18.89 9.68
N THR A 26 15.52 -19.66 10.30
CA THR A 26 16.89 -19.24 10.60
C THR A 26 17.79 -19.54 9.41
N ILE A 27 18.70 -18.62 9.11
CA ILE A 27 19.72 -18.75 8.06
C ILE A 27 21.07 -18.28 8.59
N THR A 28 22.16 -18.79 7.99
CA THR A 28 23.53 -18.37 8.34
C THR A 28 24.11 -17.55 7.19
N VAL A 29 24.60 -16.35 7.51
CA VAL A 29 25.26 -15.45 6.55
C VAL A 29 26.52 -14.92 7.19
N LEU A 30 27.67 -15.12 6.53
CA LEU A 30 28.99 -14.70 7.06
C LEU A 30 29.21 -15.18 8.50
N ASP A 31 28.91 -16.45 8.76
CA ASP A 31 29.02 -17.11 10.08
C ASP A 31 28.15 -16.50 11.19
N VAL A 32 27.11 -15.74 10.83
CA VAL A 32 26.13 -15.16 11.76
C VAL A 32 24.76 -15.76 11.50
N GLU A 33 24.11 -16.25 12.56
CA GLU A 33 22.72 -16.70 12.51
C GLU A 33 21.75 -15.51 12.48
N LEU A 34 20.84 -15.53 11.52
CA LEU A 34 19.86 -14.48 11.26
C LEU A 34 18.47 -15.08 11.12
N THR A 35 17.47 -14.29 11.47
CA THR A 35 16.11 -14.55 11.04
C THR A 35 15.97 -14.13 9.58
N ALA A 36 15.58 -15.07 8.71
CA ALA A 36 15.42 -14.82 7.29
C ALA A 36 14.46 -13.64 7.05
N MET A 37 14.86 -12.78 6.11
CA MET A 37 14.10 -11.60 5.72
C MET A 37 14.35 -11.34 4.24
N SER A 38 13.29 -11.08 3.49
CA SER A 38 13.36 -10.62 2.12
C SER A 38 12.74 -9.23 1.99
N GLY A 39 13.07 -8.54 0.90
CA GLY A 39 12.58 -7.20 0.61
C GLY A 39 13.69 -6.29 0.11
N VAL A 40 13.30 -5.26 -0.63
CA VAL A 40 14.19 -4.19 -1.04
C VAL A 40 14.17 -3.11 0.03
N PHE A 41 15.35 -2.57 0.34
CA PHE A 41 15.51 -1.47 1.27
C PHE A 41 16.31 -0.36 0.61
N GLU A 42 16.02 0.87 1.00
CA GLU A 42 16.75 2.06 0.56
C GLU A 42 17.51 2.67 1.72
N VAL A 43 18.72 3.12 1.42
CA VAL A 43 19.61 3.77 2.38
C VAL A 43 19.17 5.22 2.56
N THR A 44 18.84 5.61 3.79
CA THR A 44 18.35 6.97 4.11
C THR A 44 19.44 8.00 4.38
N LYS A 45 20.68 7.53 4.58
CA LYS A 45 21.89 8.35 4.74
C LYS A 45 23.11 7.48 4.47
N ASP A 46 24.19 8.08 3.97
CA ASP A 46 25.49 7.43 3.84
C ASP A 46 25.82 6.54 5.05
N VAL A 47 26.04 5.24 4.80
CA VAL A 47 26.20 4.22 5.84
C VAL A 47 27.33 3.25 5.54
N ASN A 48 27.99 2.78 6.59
CA ASN A 48 29.03 1.76 6.49
C ASN A 48 28.39 0.36 6.44
N VAL A 49 28.94 -0.48 5.56
CA VAL A 49 28.70 -1.93 5.59
C VAL A 49 29.80 -2.58 6.40
N ARG A 50 29.44 -3.48 7.31
CA ARG A 50 30.37 -4.15 8.24
C ARG A 50 30.38 -5.65 8.02
N SER A 51 31.51 -6.27 8.38
CA SER A 51 31.69 -7.73 8.32
C SER A 51 30.84 -8.50 9.33
N GLY A 52 30.29 -7.85 10.35
CA GLY A 52 29.39 -8.45 11.34
C GLY A 52 28.41 -7.43 11.94
N PRO A 53 27.42 -7.89 12.73
CA PRO A 53 26.29 -7.09 13.20
C PRO A 53 26.62 -6.27 14.46
N ASP A 54 27.72 -5.51 14.42
CA ASP A 54 28.09 -4.53 15.45
C ASP A 54 29.09 -3.49 14.91
N THR A 55 29.21 -2.34 15.58
CA THR A 55 30.13 -1.26 15.17
C THR A 55 31.61 -1.57 15.41
N THR A 56 31.93 -2.60 16.20
CA THR A 56 33.30 -3.11 16.42
C THR A 56 33.83 -3.93 15.24
N PHE A 57 32.94 -4.51 14.41
CA PHE A 57 33.35 -5.23 13.21
C PHE A 57 33.94 -4.31 12.15
N LYS A 58 34.93 -4.83 11.40
CA LYS A 58 35.62 -4.12 10.33
C LYS A 58 34.60 -3.63 9.28
N ARG A 59 34.77 -2.37 8.86
CA ARG A 59 34.08 -1.80 7.69
C ARG A 59 34.59 -2.49 6.42
N VAL A 60 33.67 -3.01 5.61
CA VAL A 60 33.98 -3.71 4.36
C VAL A 60 33.54 -2.91 3.12
N ALA A 61 32.53 -2.04 3.24
CA ALA A 61 32.10 -1.15 2.17
C ALA A 61 31.39 0.11 2.73
N GLY A 62 30.89 0.96 1.83
CA GLY A 62 29.97 2.06 2.16
C GLY A 62 28.86 2.15 1.11
N LEU A 63 27.65 2.47 1.56
CA LEU A 63 26.50 2.73 0.70
C LEU A 63 26.12 4.20 0.80
N LYS A 64 25.78 4.80 -0.34
CA LYS A 64 25.32 6.19 -0.41
C LYS A 64 23.82 6.28 -0.15
N GLU A 65 23.36 7.43 0.34
CA GLU A 65 21.93 7.75 0.38
C GLU A 65 21.25 7.46 -0.98
N GLY A 66 20.03 6.90 -0.93
CA GLY A 66 19.28 6.45 -2.10
C GLY A 66 19.74 5.11 -2.69
N THR A 67 20.81 4.49 -2.16
CA THR A 67 21.21 3.14 -2.62
C THR A 67 20.17 2.11 -2.21
N ARG A 68 19.67 1.33 -3.16
CA ARG A 68 18.82 0.16 -2.90
C ARG A 68 19.64 -1.11 -2.71
N VAL A 69 19.26 -1.90 -1.72
CA VAL A 69 19.84 -3.20 -1.37
C VAL A 69 18.74 -4.21 -1.07
N ARG A 70 19.02 -5.51 -1.18
CA ARG A 70 18.09 -6.56 -0.76
C ARG A 70 18.46 -7.03 0.64
N ALA A 71 17.47 -7.20 1.51
CA ALA A 71 17.68 -7.88 2.78
C ALA A 71 17.85 -9.38 2.54
N ILE A 72 18.74 -9.98 3.33
CA ILE A 72 18.95 -11.43 3.41
C ILE A 72 18.38 -11.94 4.74
N GLY A 73 18.70 -11.23 5.82
CA GLY A 73 18.29 -11.62 7.17
C GLY A 73 18.51 -10.51 8.19
N LYS A 74 17.77 -10.59 9.29
CA LYS A 74 17.88 -9.67 10.42
C LYS A 74 18.49 -10.39 11.61
N HIS A 75 19.49 -9.77 12.23
CA HIS A 75 20.12 -10.32 13.43
C HIS A 75 19.13 -10.35 14.60
N ALA A 76 19.21 -11.37 15.46
CA ALA A 76 18.26 -11.59 16.55
C ALA A 76 18.12 -10.39 17.52
N LYS A 77 19.22 -9.63 17.74
CA LYS A 77 19.21 -8.39 18.54
C LYS A 77 18.57 -7.19 17.82
N GLY A 78 18.10 -7.37 16.59
CA GLY A 78 17.27 -6.46 15.82
C GLY A 78 17.93 -5.20 15.25
N GLY A 79 19.18 -4.90 15.63
CA GLY A 79 19.90 -3.68 15.21
C GLY A 79 20.53 -3.74 13.83
N TRP A 80 20.70 -4.92 13.24
CA TRP A 80 21.49 -5.11 12.02
C TRP A 80 20.79 -6.02 11.01
N ILE A 81 20.95 -5.69 9.73
CA ILE A 81 20.42 -6.43 8.60
C ILE A 81 21.60 -6.83 7.71
N ALA A 82 21.70 -8.11 7.37
CA ALA A 82 22.58 -8.55 6.30
C ALA A 82 21.95 -8.21 4.96
N VAL A 83 22.74 -7.58 4.08
CA VAL A 83 22.26 -7.08 2.80
C VAL A 83 23.09 -7.62 1.64
N SER A 84 22.44 -7.76 0.49
CA SER A 84 23.08 -8.03 -0.79
C SER A 84 22.79 -6.94 -1.81
N LYS A 85 23.65 -6.86 -2.81
CA LYS A 85 23.47 -6.03 -4.00
C LYS A 85 23.94 -6.83 -5.21
N ASP A 86 23.15 -6.82 -6.28
CA ASP A 86 23.48 -7.51 -7.54
C ASP A 86 23.77 -9.03 -7.36
N GLY A 87 23.13 -9.65 -6.37
CA GLY A 87 23.28 -11.07 -6.04
C GLY A 87 24.43 -11.37 -5.06
N GLU A 88 25.30 -10.40 -4.78
CA GLU A 88 26.44 -10.57 -3.89
C GLU A 88 26.13 -10.08 -2.46
N THR A 89 26.48 -10.90 -1.47
CA THR A 89 26.40 -10.51 -0.05
C THR A 89 27.43 -9.44 0.26
N LEU A 90 26.99 -8.26 0.71
CA LEU A 90 27.88 -7.15 1.05
C LEU A 90 28.33 -7.18 2.52
N GLY A 91 27.45 -7.60 3.42
CA GLY A 91 27.67 -7.56 4.86
C GLY A 91 26.48 -6.96 5.62
N PHE A 92 26.75 -6.37 6.78
CA PHE A 92 25.74 -5.91 7.72
C PHE A 92 25.61 -4.39 7.74
N VAL A 93 24.38 -3.90 7.72
CA VAL A 93 24.02 -2.48 7.79
C VAL A 93 23.13 -2.25 9.01
N PHE A 94 23.33 -1.10 9.67
CA PHE A 94 22.51 -0.71 10.81
C PHE A 94 21.07 -0.46 10.37
N ALA A 95 20.12 -1.20 10.95
CA ALA A 95 18.75 -1.27 10.45
C ALA A 95 18.03 0.09 10.40
N LYS A 96 18.39 1.05 11.27
CA LYS A 96 17.78 2.39 11.28
C LYS A 96 18.18 3.26 10.08
N MET A 97 19.20 2.86 9.32
CA MET A 97 19.63 3.54 8.10
C MET A 97 18.95 2.98 6.85
N LEU A 98 18.02 2.04 7.03
CA LEU A 98 17.30 1.37 5.96
C LEU A 98 15.80 1.59 6.13
N VAL A 99 15.15 1.93 5.03
CA VAL A 99 13.68 1.96 4.94
C VAL A 99 13.20 0.92 3.94
N PRO A 100 12.09 0.21 4.22
CA PRO A 100 11.55 -0.74 3.27
C PRO A 100 11.08 -0.01 2.01
N VAL A 101 11.38 -0.59 0.86
CA VAL A 101 10.86 -0.16 -0.44
C VAL A 101 9.81 -1.18 -0.87
N VAL A 102 8.66 -0.68 -1.31
CA VAL A 102 7.63 -1.52 -1.95
C VAL A 102 7.80 -1.46 -3.46
N ASP A 103 7.57 -2.59 -4.12
CA ASP A 103 7.44 -2.62 -5.56
C ASP A 103 5.97 -2.37 -5.92
N GLY A 104 5.68 -1.17 -6.42
CA GLY A 104 4.34 -0.81 -6.86
C GLY A 104 4.04 -1.23 -8.31
N ALA A 105 5.01 -1.78 -9.04
CA ALA A 105 4.74 -2.24 -10.40
C ALA A 105 3.76 -3.42 -10.35
N LEU A 106 2.60 -3.24 -10.97
CA LEU A 106 1.64 -4.32 -11.20
C LEU A 106 1.82 -4.83 -12.61
N ASP A 107 2.12 -6.13 -12.74
CA ASP A 107 2.39 -6.77 -14.04
C ASP A 107 1.15 -6.80 -14.94
N GLU A 108 -0.04 -6.88 -14.34
CA GLU A 108 -1.30 -7.02 -15.05
C GLU A 108 -2.25 -5.86 -14.77
N GLN A 109 -2.82 -5.30 -15.84
CA GLN A 109 -4.01 -4.47 -15.72
C GLN A 109 -5.17 -5.31 -15.17
N PHE A 110 -6.08 -4.67 -14.43
CA PHE A 110 -7.27 -5.35 -13.92
C PHE A 110 -8.52 -4.48 -14.07
N MET A 111 -9.67 -5.13 -13.98
CA MET A 111 -10.97 -4.48 -14.00
C MET A 111 -11.64 -4.66 -12.65
N GLY A 112 -12.46 -3.68 -12.27
CA GLY A 112 -13.30 -3.74 -11.09
C GLY A 112 -14.57 -2.93 -11.29
N SER A 113 -15.39 -2.91 -10.26
CA SER A 113 -16.65 -2.19 -10.29
C SER A 113 -16.99 -1.62 -8.93
N PHE A 114 -17.54 -0.41 -8.93
CA PHE A 114 -18.03 0.26 -7.75
C PHE A 114 -19.51 0.57 -7.92
N THR A 115 -20.33 0.33 -6.89
CA THR A 115 -21.72 0.79 -6.84
C THR A 115 -21.94 1.59 -5.56
N SER A 116 -22.46 2.80 -5.70
CA SER A 116 -22.73 3.66 -4.54
C SER A 116 -23.81 3.05 -3.66
N SER A 117 -23.53 3.01 -2.35
CA SER A 117 -24.54 2.65 -1.34
C SER A 117 -25.53 3.80 -1.06
N ASN A 118 -25.22 5.02 -1.51
CA ASN A 118 -26.11 6.16 -1.39
C ASN A 118 -27.10 6.18 -2.55
N LYS A 119 -28.37 5.87 -2.26
CA LYS A 119 -29.47 5.84 -3.23
C LYS A 119 -29.72 7.20 -3.89
N ASP A 120 -29.40 8.31 -3.22
CA ASP A 120 -29.59 9.66 -3.76
C ASP A 120 -28.55 10.00 -4.83
N ILE A 121 -27.38 9.34 -4.77
CA ILE A 121 -26.34 9.43 -5.81
C ILE A 121 -26.67 8.44 -6.94
N GLY A 122 -26.98 7.18 -6.61
CA GLY A 122 -27.44 6.18 -7.57
C GLY A 122 -26.45 5.93 -8.73
N VAL A 123 -25.15 5.90 -8.44
CA VAL A 123 -24.07 5.72 -9.43
C VAL A 123 -23.50 4.30 -9.36
N ALA A 124 -23.31 3.70 -10.54
CA ALA A 124 -22.53 2.48 -10.73
C ALA A 124 -21.40 2.75 -11.73
N CYS A 125 -20.21 2.24 -11.44
CA CYS A 125 -19.01 2.41 -12.24
C CYS A 125 -18.35 1.07 -12.52
N GLY A 126 -17.96 0.84 -13.77
CA GLY A 126 -16.87 -0.09 -14.09
C GLY A 126 -15.57 0.69 -14.23
N TYR A 127 -14.45 0.13 -13.80
CA TYR A 127 -13.15 0.75 -14.01
C TYR A 127 -12.11 -0.24 -14.54
N ARG A 128 -11.16 0.28 -15.32
CA ARG A 128 -9.93 -0.40 -15.71
C ARG A 128 -8.77 0.29 -15.03
N PHE A 129 -7.94 -0.50 -14.36
CA PHE A 129 -6.77 -0.05 -13.64
C PHE A 129 -5.51 -0.56 -14.36
N ARG A 130 -4.56 0.33 -14.65
CA ARG A 130 -3.34 -0.01 -15.38
C ARG A 130 -2.14 0.68 -14.74
N PHE A 131 -1.10 -0.08 -14.42
CA PHE A 131 0.21 0.48 -14.08
C PHE A 131 0.83 1.16 -15.30
N GLU A 132 1.30 2.39 -15.13
CA GLU A 132 1.88 3.17 -16.22
C GLU A 132 3.40 3.13 -16.20
N ARG A 133 3.99 3.52 -15.07
CA ARG A 133 5.44 3.66 -14.91
C ARG A 133 5.83 3.89 -13.46
N LYS A 134 7.12 3.74 -13.20
CA LYS A 134 7.75 4.32 -12.01
C LYS A 134 8.27 5.72 -12.35
N VAL A 135 8.09 6.68 -11.43
CA VAL A 135 8.54 8.06 -11.60
C VAL A 135 9.43 8.46 -10.44
N LYS A 136 10.56 9.10 -10.75
CA LYS A 136 11.39 9.77 -9.75
C LYS A 136 10.79 11.14 -9.46
N VAL A 137 10.49 11.42 -8.20
CA VAL A 137 9.99 12.75 -7.80
C VAL A 137 11.19 13.68 -7.62
N GLU A 138 11.23 14.77 -8.39
CA GLU A 138 12.30 15.76 -8.30
C GLU A 138 12.39 16.36 -6.89
N GLY A 139 13.59 16.35 -6.31
CA GLY A 139 13.82 16.84 -4.93
C GLY A 139 13.35 15.91 -3.81
N ALA A 140 12.74 14.76 -4.12
CA ALA A 140 12.39 13.76 -3.13
C ALA A 140 13.27 12.50 -3.27
N SER A 141 13.54 11.84 -2.14
CA SER A 141 14.31 10.60 -2.10
C SER A 141 13.47 9.36 -2.42
N PHE A 142 12.28 9.50 -3.00
CA PHE A 142 11.37 8.40 -3.25
C PHE A 142 10.85 8.38 -4.68
N ASP A 143 10.68 7.16 -5.19
CA ASP A 143 9.98 6.92 -6.45
C ASP A 143 8.48 6.76 -6.18
N THR A 144 7.66 6.98 -7.18
CA THR A 144 6.24 6.60 -7.20
C THR A 144 5.99 5.54 -8.26
N ALA A 145 5.08 4.62 -7.97
CA ALA A 145 4.41 3.82 -8.98
C ALA A 145 3.11 4.53 -9.35
N ASP A 146 2.98 4.91 -10.61
CA ASP A 146 1.84 5.65 -11.13
C ASP A 146 0.92 4.72 -11.93
N TYR A 147 -0.38 4.96 -11.80
CA TYR A 147 -1.43 4.15 -12.41
C TYR A 147 -2.49 5.05 -13.07
N GLU A 148 -2.99 4.60 -14.21
CA GLU A 148 -4.18 5.16 -14.85
C GLU A 148 -5.40 4.35 -14.45
N VAL A 149 -6.45 5.06 -14.03
CA VAL A 149 -7.75 4.47 -13.77
C VAL A 149 -8.77 5.07 -14.73
N ARG A 150 -9.23 4.27 -15.67
CA ARG A 150 -10.30 4.66 -16.59
C ARG A 150 -11.64 4.22 -16.04
N PHE A 151 -12.50 5.19 -15.72
CA PHE A 151 -13.86 4.96 -15.25
C PHE A 151 -14.86 4.99 -16.39
N ARG A 152 -15.89 4.15 -16.27
CA ARG A 152 -17.15 4.21 -17.03
C ARG A 152 -18.28 4.13 -16.02
N CYS A 153 -18.92 5.26 -15.76
CA CYS A 153 -19.95 5.38 -14.74
C CYS A 153 -21.30 5.71 -15.37
N ALA A 154 -22.37 5.22 -14.76
CA ALA A 154 -23.75 5.50 -15.12
C ALA A 154 -24.60 5.77 -13.88
N SER A 155 -25.61 6.60 -14.06
CA SER A 155 -26.66 6.92 -13.10
C SER A 155 -27.99 7.11 -13.83
N ALA A 156 -29.08 7.30 -13.10
CA ALA A 156 -30.37 7.66 -13.69
C ALA A 156 -30.33 8.99 -14.47
N LYS A 157 -29.34 9.86 -14.22
CA LYS A 157 -29.20 11.19 -14.84
C LYS A 157 -28.27 11.22 -16.06
N GLY A 158 -27.64 10.10 -16.40
CA GLY A 158 -26.66 10.02 -17.49
C GLY A 158 -25.42 9.20 -17.11
N GLY A 159 -24.42 9.20 -17.97
CA GLY A 159 -23.16 8.49 -17.74
C GLY A 159 -21.96 9.30 -18.19
N ALA A 160 -20.78 8.94 -17.68
CA ALA A 160 -19.51 9.58 -18.02
C ALA A 160 -18.40 8.55 -18.14
N THR A 161 -17.46 8.84 -19.04
CA THR A 161 -16.14 8.21 -19.07
C THR A 161 -15.10 9.25 -18.73
N PHE A 162 -14.24 8.98 -17.75
CA PHE A 162 -13.18 9.88 -17.35
C PHE A 162 -11.97 9.09 -16.83
N TYR A 163 -10.86 9.79 -16.68
CA TYR A 163 -9.62 9.24 -16.17
C TYR A 163 -9.30 9.83 -14.80
N ALA A 164 -8.73 9.02 -13.95
CA ALA A 164 -8.06 9.44 -12.72
C ALA A 164 -6.64 8.87 -12.72
N HIS A 165 -5.73 9.58 -12.08
CA HIS A 165 -4.39 9.09 -11.83
C HIS A 165 -4.30 8.63 -10.38
N MET A 166 -3.78 7.44 -10.16
CA MET A 166 -3.49 6.94 -8.83
C MET A 166 -1.98 6.79 -8.69
N PHE A 167 -1.43 6.97 -7.49
CA PHE A 167 -0.02 6.72 -7.24
C PHE A 167 0.20 6.02 -5.90
N LEU A 168 1.32 5.32 -5.79
CA LEU A 168 1.85 4.74 -4.55
C LEU A 168 3.32 5.15 -4.42
N THR A 169 3.73 5.70 -3.28
CA THR A 169 5.16 5.97 -3.02
C THR A 169 5.89 4.66 -2.76
N GLU A 170 6.97 4.38 -3.51
CA GLU A 170 7.77 3.16 -3.33
C GLU A 170 8.65 3.21 -2.09
N SER A 171 9.17 4.39 -1.73
CA SER A 171 9.79 4.61 -0.43
C SER A 171 8.77 5.25 0.54
N PRO A 172 8.95 5.07 1.86
CA PRO A 172 7.96 5.53 2.82
C PRO A 172 8.03 7.05 3.04
N VAL A 173 6.89 7.74 2.93
CA VAL A 173 6.75 9.16 3.29
C VAL A 173 6.94 9.41 4.79
N ILE A 174 6.72 8.39 5.63
CA ILE A 174 7.10 8.40 7.05
C ILE A 174 8.09 7.26 7.28
N ALA A 175 9.35 7.50 6.88
CA ALA A 175 10.49 6.57 6.95
C ALA A 175 10.53 5.72 8.23
N ARG A 176 10.51 6.36 9.40
CA ARG A 176 10.60 5.68 10.72
C ARG A 176 9.48 4.67 10.99
N LYS A 177 8.33 4.83 10.33
CA LYS A 177 7.16 3.95 10.47
C LYS A 177 6.99 3.01 9.27
N GLY A 178 7.81 3.13 8.22
CA GLY A 178 7.61 2.36 6.98
C GLY A 178 6.23 2.62 6.35
N VAL A 179 5.71 3.84 6.48
CA VAL A 179 4.39 4.21 5.94
C VAL A 179 4.54 4.92 4.60
N HIS A 180 3.82 4.42 3.61
CA HIS A 180 3.75 4.90 2.23
C HIS A 180 2.47 5.73 2.03
N LEU A 181 2.42 6.47 0.94
CA LEU A 181 1.26 7.26 0.54
C LEU A 181 0.63 6.64 -0.69
N ILE A 182 -0.70 6.46 -0.65
CA ILE A 182 -1.53 6.16 -1.80
C ILE A 182 -2.42 7.37 -2.06
N GLY A 183 -2.44 7.87 -3.29
CA GLY A 183 -3.25 9.03 -3.69
C GLY A 183 -4.05 8.77 -4.94
N LEU A 184 -5.25 9.33 -5.04
CA LEU A 184 -6.11 9.34 -6.22
C LEU A 184 -6.42 10.78 -6.63
N ASP A 185 -6.10 11.11 -7.87
CA ASP A 185 -6.19 12.44 -8.46
C ASP A 185 -7.19 12.43 -9.62
N VAL A 186 -8.25 13.23 -9.52
CA VAL A 186 -9.32 13.34 -10.52
C VAL A 186 -9.29 14.73 -11.17
N ARG A 187 -8.53 14.87 -12.25
CA ARG A 187 -8.28 16.15 -12.91
C ARG A 187 -9.53 16.78 -13.56
N SER A 188 -10.53 15.97 -13.88
CA SER A 188 -11.82 16.45 -14.41
C SER A 188 -12.63 17.26 -13.39
N ILE A 189 -12.35 17.11 -12.09
CA ILE A 189 -12.98 17.85 -10.99
C ILE A 189 -11.99 18.89 -10.47
N GLY A 190 -12.36 20.17 -10.60
CA GLY A 190 -11.52 21.32 -10.27
C GLY A 190 -11.98 22.57 -11.02
N ASP A 191 -11.40 23.72 -10.68
CA ASP A 191 -11.71 25.03 -11.28
C ASP A 191 -10.81 25.41 -12.46
N GLY A 192 -9.89 24.52 -12.85
CA GLY A 192 -9.03 24.69 -14.02
C GLY A 192 -7.79 25.55 -13.77
N PHE A 193 -7.59 26.07 -12.54
CA PHE A 193 -6.38 26.83 -12.22
C PHE A 193 -5.27 25.91 -11.71
N GLU A 194 -5.39 25.22 -10.57
CA GLU A 194 -4.41 24.17 -10.16
C GLU A 194 -4.94 23.11 -9.17
N GLU A 195 -6.17 23.22 -8.64
CA GLU A 195 -6.68 22.24 -7.68
C GLU A 195 -7.57 21.17 -8.35
N TYR A 196 -7.05 19.94 -8.43
CA TYR A 196 -7.86 18.76 -8.75
C TYR A 196 -8.28 18.01 -7.48
N LEU A 197 -9.40 17.29 -7.57
CA LEU A 197 -9.86 16.46 -6.45
C LEU A 197 -8.83 15.36 -6.19
N THR A 198 -8.22 15.43 -5.01
CA THR A 198 -7.23 14.46 -4.54
C THR A 198 -7.75 13.80 -3.27
N THR A 199 -7.66 12.48 -3.18
CA THR A 199 -7.90 11.72 -1.94
C THR A 199 -6.65 10.93 -1.57
N ARG A 200 -6.20 11.01 -0.31
CA ARG A 200 -4.93 10.44 0.16
C ARG A 200 -5.13 9.48 1.32
N TYR A 201 -4.30 8.43 1.36
CA TYR A 201 -4.27 7.42 2.40
C TYR A 201 -2.83 7.03 2.73
N PHE A 202 -2.58 6.79 4.01
CA PHE A 202 -1.38 6.12 4.46
C PHE A 202 -1.52 4.62 4.33
N TYR A 203 -0.45 3.94 3.91
CA TYR A 203 -0.39 2.50 3.74
C TYR A 203 0.85 1.92 4.44
N HIS A 204 0.68 0.86 5.22
CA HIS A 204 1.77 0.12 5.85
C HIS A 204 1.90 -1.29 5.25
N PRO A 205 2.90 -1.56 4.38
CA PRO A 205 2.97 -2.80 3.60
C PRO A 205 3.12 -4.05 4.43
N LYS A 206 3.85 -3.99 5.55
CA LYS A 206 4.03 -5.14 6.44
C LYS A 206 2.74 -5.55 7.16
N THR A 207 1.89 -4.60 7.56
CA THR A 207 0.68 -4.91 8.33
C THR A 207 -0.55 -4.98 7.44
N GLY A 208 -0.49 -4.44 6.22
CA GLY A 208 -1.65 -4.29 5.34
C GLY A 208 -2.54 -3.10 5.70
N LYS A 209 -2.19 -2.32 6.72
CA LYS A 209 -3.07 -1.28 7.25
C LYS A 209 -3.10 -0.06 6.33
N VAL A 210 -4.30 0.37 5.97
CA VAL A 210 -4.56 1.62 5.26
C VAL A 210 -5.34 2.57 6.15
N THR A 211 -4.97 3.85 6.17
CA THR A 211 -5.66 4.90 6.93
C THR A 211 -5.87 6.15 6.08
N PHE A 212 -7.07 6.69 6.07
CA PHE A 212 -7.40 7.95 5.41
C PHE A 212 -6.53 9.10 5.92
N ASN A 213 -5.95 9.88 5.00
CA ASN A 213 -5.06 11.00 5.31
C ASN A 213 -5.69 12.37 4.97
N GLY A 214 -6.63 12.44 4.03
CA GLY A 214 -7.35 13.67 3.72
C GLY A 214 -7.75 13.80 2.24
N HIS A 215 -8.43 14.89 1.91
CA HIS A 215 -8.77 15.28 0.55
C HIS A 215 -8.56 16.78 0.30
N SER A 216 -8.39 17.21 -0.96
CA SER A 216 -8.13 18.62 -1.31
C SER A 216 -9.39 19.49 -1.36
N LEU A 217 -10.49 18.99 -1.96
CA LEU A 217 -11.67 19.80 -2.29
C LEU A 217 -12.93 19.37 -1.50
N PRO A 218 -13.25 20.01 -0.36
CA PRO A 218 -14.37 19.59 0.53
C PRO A 218 -15.77 19.70 -0.09
N ARG A 219 -15.93 20.48 -1.16
CA ARG A 219 -17.19 20.53 -1.91
C ARG A 219 -17.47 19.24 -2.68
N PHE A 220 -16.41 18.51 -3.07
CA PHE A 220 -16.48 17.36 -3.96
C PHE A 220 -16.24 16.03 -3.25
N ALA A 221 -15.65 16.03 -2.06
CA ALA A 221 -15.46 14.84 -1.26
C ALA A 221 -15.67 15.12 0.24
N THR A 222 -16.11 14.08 0.94
CA THR A 222 -16.11 14.01 2.41
C THR A 222 -15.17 12.90 2.88
N PRO A 223 -14.77 12.88 4.17
CA PRO A 223 -14.08 11.73 4.73
C PRO A 223 -14.91 10.45 4.56
N PRO A 224 -14.31 9.33 4.12
CA PRO A 224 -14.99 8.05 4.01
C PRO A 224 -15.56 7.59 5.35
N LYS A 225 -16.66 6.81 5.33
CA LYS A 225 -17.26 6.23 6.54
C LYS A 225 -16.26 5.33 7.29
N SER A 226 -15.55 4.48 6.56
CA SER A 226 -14.42 3.71 7.10
C SER A 226 -13.13 4.43 6.75
N GLN A 227 -12.46 4.98 7.76
CA GLN A 227 -11.19 5.68 7.59
C GLN A 227 -9.98 4.78 7.81
N ALA A 228 -10.17 3.51 8.18
CA ALA A 228 -9.09 2.54 8.29
C ALA A 228 -9.58 1.13 7.93
N PHE A 229 -8.74 0.40 7.20
CA PHE A 229 -9.02 -0.97 6.78
C PHE A 229 -7.73 -1.76 6.60
N GLU A 230 -7.84 -3.08 6.62
CA GLU A 230 -6.71 -4.01 6.44
C GLU A 230 -6.74 -4.60 5.04
N THR A 231 -5.56 -4.82 4.47
CA THR A 231 -5.36 -5.29 3.09
C THR A 231 -4.37 -6.45 3.08
N THR A 232 -4.49 -7.29 2.08
CA THR A 232 -3.68 -8.53 1.94
C THR A 232 -2.55 -8.39 0.93
N SER A 233 -2.59 -7.37 0.06
CA SER A 233 -1.60 -7.12 -0.98
C SER A 233 -1.60 -5.66 -1.42
N ILE A 234 -0.60 -5.25 -2.20
CA ILE A 234 -0.56 -3.91 -2.80
C ILE A 234 -1.76 -3.69 -3.73
N LYS A 235 -2.11 -4.70 -4.56
CA LYS A 235 -3.29 -4.64 -5.44
C LYS A 235 -4.56 -4.43 -4.64
N ASP A 236 -4.73 -5.17 -3.55
CA ASP A 236 -5.89 -5.05 -2.64
C ASP A 236 -5.93 -3.67 -1.98
N ALA A 237 -4.80 -3.14 -1.53
CA ALA A 237 -4.71 -1.78 -0.99
C ALA A 237 -5.12 -0.71 -2.01
N LEU A 238 -4.64 -0.81 -3.25
CA LEU A 238 -5.01 0.11 -4.33
C LEU A 238 -6.51 0.04 -4.64
N VAL A 239 -7.08 -1.17 -4.75
CA VAL A 239 -8.52 -1.38 -5.01
C VAL A 239 -9.36 -0.78 -3.89
N GLN A 240 -9.09 -1.14 -2.64
CA GLN A 240 -9.89 -0.67 -1.51
C GLN A 240 -9.76 0.84 -1.33
N THR A 241 -8.57 1.41 -1.52
CA THR A 241 -8.37 2.87 -1.50
C THR A 241 -9.13 3.57 -2.64
N LEU A 242 -9.10 3.02 -3.86
CA LEU A 242 -9.83 3.56 -5.00
C LEU A 242 -11.33 3.62 -4.70
N GLU A 243 -11.91 2.50 -4.27
CA GLU A 243 -13.35 2.40 -4.00
C GLU A 243 -13.75 3.23 -2.79
N ALA A 244 -12.95 3.27 -1.73
CA ALA A 244 -13.18 4.14 -0.59
C ALA A 244 -13.16 5.63 -0.98
N SER A 245 -12.29 6.02 -1.92
CA SER A 245 -12.22 7.39 -2.43
C SER A 245 -13.46 7.73 -3.25
N VAL A 246 -13.86 6.86 -4.18
CA VAL A 246 -15.06 7.06 -5.02
C VAL A 246 -16.33 7.09 -4.16
N ALA A 247 -16.40 6.26 -3.11
CA ALA A 247 -17.50 6.26 -2.14
C ALA A 247 -17.61 7.55 -1.32
N SER A 248 -16.53 8.33 -1.24
CA SER A 248 -16.45 9.56 -0.47
C SER A 248 -16.88 10.81 -1.27
N TRP A 249 -17.13 10.65 -2.57
CA TRP A 249 -17.50 11.77 -3.45
C TRP A 249 -18.94 12.23 -3.23
N THR A 250 -19.12 13.55 -3.21
CA THR A 250 -20.42 14.19 -3.00
C THR A 250 -21.29 14.14 -4.27
N PRO A 251 -22.62 14.38 -4.17
CA PRO A 251 -23.45 14.56 -5.36
C PRO A 251 -22.91 15.63 -6.32
N LYS A 252 -22.26 16.68 -5.80
CA LYS A 252 -21.69 17.76 -6.62
C LYS A 252 -20.50 17.29 -7.47
N ALA A 253 -19.69 16.35 -6.97
CA ALA A 253 -18.63 15.73 -7.75
C ALA A 253 -19.19 14.95 -8.94
N TRP A 254 -20.20 14.11 -8.69
CA TRP A 254 -20.85 13.32 -9.73
C TRP A 254 -21.56 14.18 -10.77
N GLU A 255 -22.26 15.25 -10.35
CA GLU A 255 -22.84 16.23 -11.26
C GLU A 255 -21.77 16.83 -12.17
N THR A 256 -20.64 17.23 -11.60
CA THR A 256 -19.52 17.82 -12.36
C THR A 256 -18.94 16.85 -13.38
N LEU A 257 -18.76 15.58 -13.01
CA LEU A 257 -18.25 14.54 -13.90
C LEU A 257 -19.22 14.21 -15.05
N PHE A 258 -20.52 14.14 -14.77
CA PHE A 258 -21.53 13.85 -15.80
C PHE A 258 -21.82 15.04 -16.73
N THR A 259 -21.51 16.27 -16.30
CA THR A 259 -21.72 17.46 -17.15
C THR A 259 -20.55 17.71 -18.09
N LYS A 260 -19.33 17.32 -17.70
CA LYS A 260 -18.10 17.56 -18.47
C LYS A 260 -17.71 16.43 -19.43
N SER A 261 -18.49 15.35 -19.52
CA SER A 261 -18.17 14.23 -20.43
C SER A 261 -18.70 14.53 -21.84
N GLU A 262 -17.88 15.18 -22.65
CA GLU A 262 -17.96 15.14 -24.11
C GLU A 262 -17.12 13.97 -24.67
#